data_AF-A0A9P6FYV9-F1
#
_entry.id   AF-A0A9P6FYV9-F1
#
_cell.length_a   1.000
_cell.length_b   1.000
_cell.length_c   1.000
_cell.angle_alpha   90.00
_cell.angle_beta   90.00
_cell.angle_gamma   90.00
#
_symmetry.space_group_name_H-M   'P 1'
#
loop_
_entity.id
_entity.type
_entity.pdbx_description
1 polymer ?
#
loop_
_entity_poly.entity_id
_entity_poly.type
_entity_poly.pdbx_seq_one_letter_code
_entity_poly.pdbx_strand_id
1 'polypeptide(L)'
;MASTIKSSYESIQRFFGKQTPEEMVRKWRLEINSQQRALDRQKRNIETEEKKVHLSIKQIAKKGDIKTCKMLAKELVRSRRQKDRIVTSKAQLNSISMQLQHQLCMKKKKKRLWVLGAIVLFTLSHG
;
A
#
# COMPACT_ATOMS: atom_id res chain seq x y z
N MET A 1 10.38 27.75 20.59
CA MET A 1 9.31 27.22 19.69
C MET A 1 9.32 25.69 19.57
N ALA A 2 10.46 25.02 19.42
CA ALA A 2 10.53 23.55 19.38
C ALA A 2 10.10 22.85 20.71
N SER A 3 10.30 23.50 21.86
CA SER A 3 9.91 22.99 23.19
C SER A 3 8.40 22.97 23.41
N THR A 4 7.69 23.99 22.91
CA THR A 4 6.23 24.11 23.04
C THR A 4 5.51 23.05 22.20
N ILE A 5 6.00 22.78 20.99
CA ILE A 5 5.45 21.74 20.09
C ILE A 5 5.62 20.34 20.71
N LYS A 6 6.78 20.08 21.34
CA LYS A 6 7.06 18.80 22.01
C LYS A 6 6.13 18.59 23.23
N SER A 7 5.90 19.64 24.01
CA SER A 7 4.97 19.62 25.16
C SER A 7 3.51 19.37 24.73
N SER A 8 3.08 19.97 23.63
CA SER A 8 1.74 19.75 23.06
C SER A 8 1.57 18.32 22.55
N TYR A 9 2.58 17.75 21.89
CA TYR A 9 2.57 16.35 21.44
C TYR A 9 2.49 15.35 22.62
N GLU A 10 3.27 15.59 23.68
CA GLU A 10 3.25 14.79 24.92
C GLU A 10 1.87 14.86 25.62
N SER A 11 1.24 16.04 25.62
CA SER A 11 -0.08 16.26 26.22
C SER A 11 -1.21 15.58 25.43
N ILE A 12 -1.14 15.62 24.10
CA ILE A 12 -2.07 14.90 23.21
C ILE A 12 -1.91 13.39 23.38
N GLN A 13 -0.67 12.90 23.53
CA GLN A 13 -0.36 11.48 23.81
C GLN A 13 -0.82 11.01 25.20
N ARG A 14 -0.98 11.93 26.15
CA ARG A 14 -1.46 11.64 27.51
C ARG A 14 -2.99 11.49 27.57
N PHE A 15 -3.72 12.16 26.68
CA PHE A 15 -5.18 12.07 26.56
C PHE A 15 -5.62 10.99 25.57
N PHE A 16 -4.93 10.84 24.44
CA PHE A 16 -5.11 9.74 23.50
C PHE A 16 -3.93 8.79 23.67
N GLY A 17 -4.14 7.74 24.48
CA GLY A 17 -3.11 6.76 24.83
C GLY A 17 -2.24 6.38 23.63
N LYS A 18 -0.92 6.35 23.85
CA LYS A 18 0.10 6.10 22.82
C LYS A 18 -0.32 4.91 21.96
N GLN A 19 -0.79 5.17 20.73
CA GLN A 19 -0.97 4.09 19.74
C GLN A 19 0.36 3.36 19.68
N THR A 20 0.35 2.10 20.10
CA THR A 20 1.59 1.33 20.14
C THR A 20 2.14 1.29 18.71
N PRO A 21 3.47 1.29 18.50
CA PRO A 21 4.02 1.15 17.15
C PRO A 21 3.50 -0.10 16.43
N GLU A 22 3.04 -1.10 17.19
CA GLU A 22 2.41 -2.32 16.72
C GLU A 22 0.98 -2.08 16.21
N GLU A 23 0.16 -1.29 16.92
CA GLU A 23 -1.16 -0.84 16.47
C GLU A 23 -1.10 0.00 15.21
N MET A 24 -0.15 0.94 15.14
CA MET A 24 0.02 1.78 13.93
C MET A 24 0.35 0.93 12.70
N VAL A 25 1.27 -0.04 12.84
CA VAL A 25 1.59 -0.95 11.74
C VAL A 25 0.40 -1.84 11.39
N ARG A 26 -0.38 -2.30 12.37
CA ARG A 26 -1.62 -3.04 12.11
C ARG A 26 -2.61 -2.20 11.29
N LYS A 27 -2.81 -0.93 11.67
CA LYS A 27 -3.67 0.00 10.92
C LYS A 27 -3.18 0.21 9.49
N TRP A 28 -1.88 0.44 9.29
CA TRP A 28 -1.31 0.60 7.94
C TRP A 28 -1.43 -0.67 7.09
N ARG A 29 -1.26 -1.86 7.68
CA ARG A 29 -1.48 -3.13 6.97
C ARG A 29 -2.93 -3.29 6.52
N LEU A 30 -3.89 -2.94 7.38
CA LEU A 30 -5.31 -2.95 7.02
C LEU A 30 -5.62 -1.98 5.88
N GLU A 31 -5.08 -0.77 5.96
CA GLU A 31 -5.21 0.26 4.92
C GLU A 31 -4.62 -0.23 3.59
N ILE A 32 -3.38 -0.73 3.60
CA ILE A 32 -2.72 -1.29 2.41
C ILE A 32 -3.57 -2.40 1.79
N ASN A 33 -4.09 -3.33 2.59
CA ASN A 33 -4.95 -4.41 2.08
C ASN A 33 -6.30 -3.89 1.54
N SER A 34 -6.83 -2.81 2.11
CA SER A 34 -8.02 -2.13 1.59
C SER A 34 -7.73 -1.50 0.22
N GLN A 35 -6.62 -0.77 0.11
CA GLN A 35 -6.19 -0.11 -1.12
C GLN A 35 -5.84 -1.11 -2.22
N GLN A 36 -5.19 -2.23 -1.90
CA GLN A 36 -4.94 -3.32 -2.85
C GLN A 36 -6.24 -3.89 -3.42
N ARG A 37 -7.27 -4.10 -2.58
CA ARG A 37 -8.59 -4.55 -3.03
C ARG A 37 -9.29 -3.48 -3.88
N ALA A 38 -9.11 -2.19 -3.57
CA ALA A 38 -9.63 -1.11 -4.38
C ALA A 38 -8.98 -1.08 -5.78
N LEU A 39 -7.66 -1.24 -5.86
CA LEU A 39 -6.92 -1.37 -7.12
C LEU A 39 -7.40 -2.58 -7.94
N ASP A 40 -7.65 -3.72 -7.29
CA ASP A 40 -8.18 -4.91 -7.97
C ASP A 40 -9.59 -4.68 -8.55
N ARG A 41 -10.45 -3.95 -7.82
CA ARG A 41 -11.76 -3.53 -8.34
C ARG A 41 -11.62 -2.58 -9.54
N GLN A 42 -10.73 -1.59 -9.45
CA GLN A 42 -10.46 -0.67 -10.56
C GLN A 42 -9.96 -1.40 -11.80
N LYS A 43 -9.04 -2.36 -11.63
CA LYS A 43 -8.56 -3.23 -12.72
C LYS A 43 -9.69 -3.97 -13.41
N ARG A 44 -10.61 -4.59 -12.66
CA ARG A 44 -11.78 -5.30 -13.21
C ARG A 44 -12.75 -4.37 -13.94
N ASN A 45 -12.97 -3.18 -13.40
CA ASN A 45 -13.81 -2.18 -14.05
C ASN A 45 -13.22 -1.77 -15.40
N ILE A 46 -11.91 -1.48 -15.45
CA ILE A 46 -11.19 -1.17 -16.69
C ILE A 46 -11.26 -2.34 -17.68
N GLU A 47 -11.06 -3.58 -17.23
CA GLU A 47 -11.16 -4.76 -18.10
C GLU A 47 -12.58 -4.95 -18.69
N THR A 48 -13.61 -4.59 -17.94
CA THR A 48 -15.00 -4.63 -18.41
C THR A 48 -15.27 -3.55 -19.45
N GLU A 49 -14.80 -2.33 -19.20
CA GLU A 49 -14.90 -1.24 -20.17
C GLU A 49 -14.07 -1.50 -21.43
N GLU A 50 -12.86 -2.07 -21.32
CA GLU A 50 -12.05 -2.50 -22.46
C GLU A 50 -12.82 -3.48 -23.36
N LYS A 51 -13.54 -4.45 -22.78
CA LYS A 51 -14.37 -5.40 -23.54
C LYS A 51 -15.50 -4.69 -24.29
N LYS A 52 -16.18 -3.73 -23.65
CA LYS A 52 -17.24 -2.93 -24.29
C LYS A 52 -16.68 -2.10 -25.45
N VAL A 53 -15.57 -1.39 -25.23
CA VAL A 53 -14.90 -0.60 -26.27
C VAL A 53 -14.47 -1.48 -27.44
N HIS A 54 -13.95 -2.68 -27.17
CA HIS A 54 -13.58 -3.64 -28.22
C HIS A 54 -14.78 -4.08 -29.08
N LEU A 55 -15.94 -4.33 -28.46
CA LEU A 55 -17.17 -4.65 -29.18
C LEU A 55 -17.66 -3.44 -30.00
N SER A 56 -17.63 -2.24 -29.44
CA SER A 56 -17.98 -1.00 -30.14
C SER A 56 -17.09 -0.75 -31.36
N ILE A 57 -15.77 -0.98 -31.24
CA ILE A 57 -14.84 -0.88 -32.38
C ILE A 57 -15.25 -1.84 -33.49
N LYS A 58 -15.58 -3.10 -33.17
CA LYS A 58 -16.04 -4.09 -34.17
C LYS A 58 -17.33 -3.65 -34.88
N GLN A 59 -18.27 -3.08 -34.14
CA GLN A 59 -19.54 -2.60 -34.71
C GLN A 59 -19.33 -1.40 -35.63
N ILE A 60 -18.51 -0.43 -35.22
CA ILE A 60 -18.23 0.78 -36.00
C ILE A 60 -17.36 0.46 -37.22
N ALA A 61 -16.45 -0.52 -37.10
CA ALA A 61 -15.67 -1.00 -38.23
C ALA A 61 -16.55 -1.57 -39.34
N LYS A 62 -17.62 -2.30 -38.99
CA LYS A 62 -18.63 -2.78 -39.97
C LYS A 62 -19.39 -1.65 -40.66
N LYS A 63 -19.58 -0.51 -39.97
CA LYS A 63 -20.23 0.68 -40.52
C LYS A 63 -19.31 1.52 -41.43
N GLY A 64 -18.00 1.23 -41.44
CA GLY A 64 -17.02 1.94 -42.27
C GLY A 64 -16.52 3.26 -41.69
N ASP A 65 -16.80 3.56 -40.42
CA ASP A 65 -16.50 4.86 -39.82
C ASP A 65 -15.07 4.91 -39.23
N ILE A 66 -14.09 5.25 -40.07
CA ILE A 66 -12.66 5.14 -39.76
C ILE A 66 -12.22 6.13 -38.66
N LYS A 67 -12.76 7.36 -38.65
CA LYS A 67 -12.39 8.39 -37.67
C LYS A 67 -12.74 7.95 -36.25
N THR A 68 -13.96 7.47 -36.07
CA THR A 68 -14.48 6.99 -34.77
C THR A 68 -13.73 5.73 -34.31
N CYS A 69 -13.43 4.80 -35.22
CA CYS A 69 -12.58 3.64 -34.91
C CYS A 69 -11.19 4.05 -34.41
N LYS A 70 -10.54 5.02 -35.06
CA LYS A 70 -9.22 5.53 -34.65
C LYS A 70 -9.25 6.16 -33.26
N MET A 71 -10.31 6.91 -32.94
CA MET A 71 -10.49 7.51 -31.62
C MET A 71 -10.63 6.44 -30.53
N LEU A 72 -11.51 5.46 -30.74
CA LEU A 72 -11.71 4.36 -29.77
C LEU A 72 -10.48 3.45 -29.63
N ALA A 73 -9.73 3.23 -30.72
CA ALA A 73 -8.48 2.48 -30.65
C ALA A 73 -7.43 3.18 -29.79
N LYS A 74 -7.34 4.52 -29.85
CA LYS A 74 -6.47 5.29 -28.94
C LYS A 74 -6.91 5.14 -27.48
N GLU A 75 -8.21 5.13 -27.23
CA GLU A 75 -8.74 4.94 -25.87
C GLU A 75 -8.40 3.55 -25.33
N LEU A 76 -8.52 2.51 -26.15
CA LEU A 76 -8.12 1.15 -25.78
C LEU A 76 -6.63 1.08 -25.36
N VAL A 77 -5.74 1.79 -26.06
CA VAL A 77 -4.31 1.85 -25.68
C VAL A 77 -4.11 2.58 -24.35
N ARG A 78 -4.90 3.63 -24.07
CA ARG A 78 -4.86 4.32 -22.77
C ARG A 78 -5.32 3.43 -21.63
N SER A 79 -6.43 2.70 -21.81
CA SER A 79 -6.93 1.74 -20.82
C SER A 79 -5.89 0.67 -20.48
N ARG A 80 -5.18 0.14 -21.49
CA ARG A 80 -4.09 -0.83 -21.29
C ARG A 80 -2.96 -0.24 -20.45
N ARG A 81 -2.49 0.96 -20.77
CA ARG A 81 -1.47 1.66 -19.98
C ARG A 81 -1.92 1.94 -18.54
N GLN A 82 -3.20 2.23 -18.33
CA GLN A 82 -3.77 2.43 -17.00
C GLN A 82 -3.75 1.13 -16.18
N LYS A 83 -4.06 0.00 -16.82
CA LYS A 83 -3.96 -1.34 -16.21
C LYS A 83 -2.53 -1.64 -15.76
N ASP A 84 -1.54 -1.35 -16.62
CA ASP A 84 -0.13 -1.56 -16.28
C ASP A 84 0.29 -0.72 -15.07
N ARG A 85 -0.15 0.55 -15.00
CA ARG A 85 0.06 1.42 -13.83
C ARG A 85 -0.57 0.86 -12.56
N ILE A 86 -1.77 0.30 -12.64
CA ILE A 86 -2.42 -0.33 -11.48
C ILE A 86 -1.62 -1.54 -11.00
N VAL A 87 -1.10 -2.36 -11.93
CA VAL A 87 -0.27 -3.53 -11.58
C VAL A 87 1.03 -3.09 -10.90
N THR A 88 1.71 -2.06 -11.40
CA THR A 88 2.92 -1.53 -10.76
C THR A 88 2.62 -0.91 -9.39
N SER A 89 1.53 -0.15 -9.25
CA SER A 89 1.10 0.39 -7.95
C SER A 89 0.77 -0.71 -6.95
N LYS A 90 0.15 -1.82 -7.39
CA LYS A 90 -0.11 -2.98 -6.53
C LYS A 90 1.20 -3.62 -6.04
N ALA A 91 2.19 -3.77 -6.92
CA ALA A 91 3.50 -4.29 -6.56
C ALA A 91 4.23 -3.38 -5.56
N GLN A 92 4.13 -2.05 -5.73
CA GLN A 92 4.67 -1.09 -4.78
C GLN A 92 4.04 -1.23 -3.39
N LEU A 93 2.70 -1.33 -3.30
CA LEU A 93 1.99 -1.56 -2.04
C LEU A 93 2.40 -2.89 -1.37
N ASN A 94 2.61 -3.94 -2.15
CA ASN A 94 3.12 -5.22 -1.64
C ASN A 94 4.52 -5.06 -1.02
N SER A 95 5.42 -4.36 -1.70
CA SER A 95 6.77 -4.07 -1.19
C SER A 95 6.72 -3.31 0.15
N ILE A 96 5.87 -2.27 0.25
CA ILE A 96 5.68 -1.52 1.49
C ILE A 96 5.16 -2.43 2.61
N SER A 97 4.20 -3.32 2.32
CA SER A 97 3.69 -4.29 3.31
C SER A 97 4.80 -5.22 3.83
N MET A 98 5.68 -5.70 2.94
CA MET A 98 6.84 -6.52 3.31
C MET A 98 7.83 -5.75 4.17
N GLN A 99 8.13 -4.50 3.82
CA GLN A 99 9.02 -3.64 4.62
C GLN A 99 8.46 -3.41 6.04
N LEU A 100 7.16 -3.16 6.17
CA LEU A 100 6.50 -3.02 7.47
C LEU A 100 6.62 -4.30 8.32
N GLN A 101 6.43 -5.47 7.70
CA GLN A 101 6.61 -6.76 8.38
C GLN A 101 8.06 -6.98 8.82
N HIS A 102 9.01 -6.62 7.96
CA HIS A 102 10.43 -6.69 8.30
C HIS A 102 10.77 -5.81 9.50
N GLN A 103 10.32 -4.54 9.50
CA GLN A 103 10.54 -3.62 10.62
C GLN A 103 9.96 -4.14 11.95
N LEU A 104 8.78 -4.76 11.94
CA LEU A 104 8.20 -5.39 13.14
C LEU A 104 9.05 -6.56 13.64
N CYS A 105 9.51 -7.44 12.74
CA CYS A 105 10.37 -8.56 13.09
C CYS A 105 11.69 -8.06 13.72
N MET A 106 12.30 -7.03 13.13
CA MET A 106 13.53 -6.42 13.64
C MET A 106 13.33 -5.80 15.03
N LYS A 107 12.20 -5.12 15.27
CA LYS A 107 11.86 -4.60 16.62
C LYS A 107 11.76 -5.72 17.66
N LYS A 108 11.08 -6.81 17.34
CA LYS A 108 10.94 -7.98 18.23
C LYS A 108 12.30 -8.63 18.52
N LYS A 109 13.13 -8.84 17.49
CA LYS A 109 14.49 -9.39 17.64
C LYS A 109 15.36 -8.51 18.54
N LYS A 110 15.37 -7.18 18.30
CA LYS A 110 16.13 -6.23 19.11
C LYS A 110 15.75 -6.29 20.59
N LYS A 111 14.44 -6.33 20.89
CA LYS A 111 13.94 -6.47 22.26
C LYS A 111 14.47 -7.74 22.94
N ARG A 112 14.40 -8.89 22.25
CA ARG A 112 14.91 -10.16 22.76
C ARG A 112 16.43 -10.15 22.97
N LEU A 113 17.19 -9.57 22.03
CA LEU A 113 18.65 -9.48 22.13
C LEU A 113 19.07 -8.62 23.34
N TRP A 114 18.36 -7.52 23.59
CA TRP A 114 18.63 -6.64 24.73
C TRP A 114 18.36 -7.33 26.07
N VAL A 115 17.26 -8.10 26.16
CA VAL A 115 16.94 -8.92 27.34
C VAL A 115 18.00 -9.99 27.59
N LEU A 116 18.41 -10.70 26.54
CA LEU A 116 19.48 -11.70 26.67
C LEU A 116 20.80 -11.06 27.11
N GLY A 117 21.17 -9.90 26.56
CA GLY A 117 22.36 -9.17 26.99
C GLY A 117 22.31 -8.74 28.46
N ALA A 118 21.16 -8.26 28.94
CA ALA A 118 20.98 -7.90 30.36
C ALA A 118 21.11 -9.12 31.28
N ILE A 119 20.55 -10.27 30.90
CA ILE A 119 20.67 -11.51 31.66
C ILE A 119 22.14 -11.96 31.74
N VAL A 120 22.86 -11.95 30.62
CA VAL A 120 24.29 -12.36 30.58
C VAL A 120 25.15 -11.45 31.46
N LEU A 121 24.93 -10.12 31.41
CA LEU A 121 25.64 -9.17 32.28
C LEU A 121 25.32 -9.39 33.76
N PHE A 122 24.05 -9.68 34.09
CA PHE A 122 23.64 -9.98 35.45
C PHE A 122 24.29 -11.26 35.99
N THR A 123 24.36 -12.31 35.17
CA THR A 123 25.02 -13.58 35.55
C THR A 123 26.53 -13.46 35.72
N LEU A 124 27.19 -12.57 34.98
CA LEU A 124 28.64 -12.33 35.09
C LEU A 124 29.01 -11.43 36.28
N SER A 125 28.06 -10.65 36.80
CA SER A 125 28.28 -9.72 37.92
C SER A 125 28.03 -10.35 39.29
N HIS A 126 27.49 -11.56 39.34
CA HIS A 126 27.07 -12.27 40.56
C HIS A 126 27.72 -13.65 40.70
N GLY A 127 28.73 -13.97 39.89
CA GLY A 127 29.62 -15.13 40.03
C GLY A 127 31.06 -14.67 40.15
#